data_AF-A0A7W0KW90-F1
#
_entry.id   AF-A0A7W0KW90-F1
#
_cell.length_a   1.000
_cell.length_b   1.000
_cell.length_c   1.000
_cell.angle_alpha   90.00
_cell.angle_beta   90.00
_cell.angle_gamma   90.00
#
_symmetry.space_group_name_H-M   'P 1'
#
loop_
_entity.id
_entity.type
_entity.pdbx_description
1 polymer ?
#
loop_
_entity_poly.entity_id
_entity_poly.type
_entity_poly.pdbx_seq_one_letter_code
_entity_poly.pdbx_strand_id
1 'polypeptide(L)'
;MHGAWGRDAVAQSALGPYAPRVWREAVRQRGTRVITIRRDLRRRPERDLRMVYVRPTRPGAGPGRAVRRTIDDLARVVPATEWLASGAEPHPSWEVDDDGYVLVCTNGRHDPCCATFGRPLVRHLGATRWADQVWECSHIGGDRFAANVVLLPDSLYFGHCDGPGVEAMLAAHDAGRLDTTSFRGRSTFTTAEQAVEHAVRAELGLDGLDAIAGMTRTDDEGGFAVVVRNADGERTVPVALRRTDVAAPTPLTCKGSPGQQYARFDVSLTSPT
;
A
#
# COMPACT_ATOMS: atom_id res chain seq x y z
N MET A 1 8.57 15.62 3.95
CA MET A 1 7.94 16.34 5.08
C MET A 1 8.70 16.07 6.37
N HIS A 2 9.57 17.00 6.81
CA HIS A 2 10.31 16.82 8.06
C HIS A 2 9.42 17.05 9.30
N GLY A 3 9.85 16.53 10.45
CA GLY A 3 9.14 16.69 11.73
C GLY A 3 8.26 15.49 12.12
N ALA A 4 7.67 15.58 13.31
CA ALA A 4 6.84 14.52 13.87
C ALA A 4 5.44 14.48 13.26
N TRP A 5 4.86 13.28 13.18
CA TRP A 5 3.45 13.09 12.88
C TRP A 5 2.65 12.91 14.17
N GLY A 6 1.47 13.52 14.23
CA GLY A 6 0.43 13.16 15.18
C GLY A 6 -0.39 11.95 14.71
N ARG A 7 -1.56 11.76 15.34
CA ARG A 7 -2.49 10.66 15.05
C ARG A 7 -3.09 10.79 13.64
N ASP A 8 -3.50 12.00 13.26
CA ASP A 8 -3.83 12.38 11.87
C ASP A 8 -2.61 13.11 11.32
N ALA A 9 -1.78 12.41 10.54
CA ALA A 9 -0.51 12.95 10.08
C ALA A 9 -0.66 14.16 9.14
N VAL A 10 -1.76 14.25 8.39
CA VAL A 10 -1.98 15.38 7.47
C VAL A 10 -2.32 16.64 8.27
N ALA A 11 -3.20 16.52 9.26
CA ALA A 11 -3.59 17.65 10.12
C ALA A 11 -2.56 17.99 11.20
N GLN A 12 -1.84 16.99 11.70
CA GLN A 12 -0.93 17.09 12.84
C GLN A 12 0.52 16.85 12.38
N SER A 13 0.95 17.67 11.42
CA SER A 13 2.34 17.77 10.97
C SER A 13 2.59 19.20 10.47
N ALA A 14 3.76 19.46 9.89
CA ALA A 14 4.05 20.74 9.25
C ALA A 14 3.04 21.08 8.13
N LEU A 15 2.36 20.11 7.53
CA LEU A 15 1.36 20.33 6.48
C LEU A 15 0.03 20.84 7.04
N GLY A 16 -0.25 20.59 8.32
CA GLY A 16 -1.54 20.88 8.96
C GLY A 16 -2.07 22.30 8.73
N PRO A 17 -1.26 23.36 8.96
CA PRO A 17 -1.65 24.74 8.71
C PRO A 17 -2.05 25.04 7.25
N TYR A 18 -1.59 24.24 6.30
CA TYR A 18 -1.79 24.42 4.86
C TYR A 18 -2.77 23.41 4.26
N ALA A 19 -3.28 22.46 5.07
CA ALA A 19 -4.21 21.41 4.65
C ALA A 19 -5.57 21.57 5.35
N PRO A 20 -6.38 22.57 4.94
CA PRO A 20 -7.67 22.83 5.56
C PRO A 20 -8.59 21.61 5.44
N ARG A 21 -9.52 21.47 6.40
CA ARG A 21 -10.43 20.31 6.47
C ARG A 21 -11.18 20.08 5.15
N VAL A 22 -11.66 21.15 4.51
CA VAL A 22 -12.37 21.09 3.23
C VAL A 22 -11.53 20.43 2.12
N TRP A 23 -10.24 20.72 2.03
CA TRP A 23 -9.34 20.08 1.06
C TRP A 23 -9.17 18.60 1.38
N ARG A 24 -8.92 18.25 2.65
CA ARG A 24 -8.76 16.84 3.07
C ARG A 24 -10.01 16.01 2.78
N GLU A 25 -11.19 16.57 3.02
CA GLU A 25 -12.48 15.95 2.73
C GLU A 25 -12.70 15.78 1.22
N ALA A 26 -12.39 16.81 0.42
CA ALA A 26 -12.50 16.76 -1.03
C ALA A 26 -11.59 15.70 -1.65
N VAL A 27 -10.31 15.63 -1.24
CA VAL A 27 -9.36 14.61 -1.73
C VAL A 27 -9.85 13.20 -1.40
N ARG A 28 -10.39 13.00 -0.19
CA ARG A 28 -10.99 11.71 0.21
C ARG A 28 -12.22 11.37 -0.61
N GLN A 29 -13.12 12.31 -0.85
CA GLN A 29 -14.33 12.11 -1.67
C GLN A 29 -13.99 11.74 -3.11
N ARG A 30 -12.86 12.23 -3.63
CA ARG A 30 -12.32 11.86 -4.94
C ARG A 30 -11.53 10.54 -4.92
N GLY A 31 -11.62 9.77 -3.84
CA GLY A 31 -10.99 8.46 -3.72
C GLY A 31 -9.46 8.49 -3.63
N THR A 32 -8.86 9.65 -3.33
CA THR A 32 -7.40 9.79 -3.21
C THR A 32 -6.98 9.76 -1.75
N ARG A 33 -5.93 9.00 -1.45
CA ARG A 33 -5.35 8.94 -0.10
C ARG A 33 -4.11 9.80 -0.02
N VAL A 34 -4.05 10.69 0.97
CA VAL A 34 -2.86 11.50 1.27
C VAL A 34 -2.02 10.78 2.31
N ILE A 35 -0.75 10.52 1.98
CA ILE A 35 0.27 10.01 2.89
C ILE A 35 1.42 11.01 2.89
N THR A 36 1.88 11.39 4.08
CA THR A 36 3.09 12.21 4.21
C THR A 36 4.29 11.28 4.35
N ILE A 37 5.35 11.57 3.60
CA ILE A 37 6.59 10.79 3.59
C ILE A 37 7.80 11.66 3.94
N ARG A 38 8.88 11.03 4.41
CA ARG A 38 10.18 11.68 4.63
C ARG A 38 11.33 10.69 4.42
N ARG A 39 12.46 11.21 3.94
CA ARG A 39 13.75 10.51 4.08
C ARG A 39 14.29 10.77 5.49
N ASP A 40 14.99 9.76 6.02
CA ASP A 40 15.68 9.73 7.31
C ASP A 40 15.73 11.07 8.06
N LEU A 41 15.18 11.11 9.28
CA LEU A 41 15.19 12.28 10.16
C LEU A 41 16.57 12.92 10.38
N ARG A 42 17.66 12.19 10.12
CA ARG A 42 19.04 12.70 10.23
C ARG A 42 19.51 13.50 9.01
N ARG A 43 18.88 13.35 7.84
CA ARG A 43 19.23 14.15 6.66
C ARG A 43 18.68 15.56 6.80
N ARG A 44 19.50 16.55 6.41
CA ARG A 44 19.09 17.96 6.40
C ARG A 44 17.86 18.11 5.49
N PRO A 45 16.86 18.92 5.89
CA PRO A 45 15.73 19.20 5.02
C PRO A 45 16.17 19.73 3.67
N GLU A 46 15.69 19.10 2.60
CA GLU A 46 15.69 19.71 1.29
C GLU A 46 14.83 20.98 1.37
N ARG A 47 15.27 22.04 0.68
CA ARG A 47 14.50 23.29 0.63
C ARG A 47 13.17 23.08 -0.08
N ASP A 48 13.16 22.20 -1.06
CA ASP A 48 11.99 21.90 -1.86
C ASP A 48 11.26 20.66 -1.31
N LEU A 49 9.95 20.64 -1.54
CA LEU A 49 9.06 19.56 -1.16
C LEU A 49 8.70 18.77 -2.40
N ARG A 50 8.96 17.46 -2.35
CA ARG A 50 8.50 16.52 -3.37
C ARG A 50 7.08 16.05 -3.04
N MET A 51 6.18 16.22 -4.01
CA MET A 51 4.90 15.52 -4.05
C MET A 51 4.98 14.41 -5.08
N VAL A 52 4.38 13.26 -4.75
CA VAL A 52 4.27 12.10 -5.63
C VAL A 52 2.81 11.70 -5.69
N TYR A 53 2.28 11.57 -6.90
CA TYR A 53 0.95 11.02 -7.13
C TYR A 53 1.12 9.67 -7.83
N VAL A 54 0.55 8.63 -7.22
CA VAL A 54 0.59 7.26 -7.75
C VAL A 54 -0.80 6.88 -8.23
N ARG A 55 -0.87 6.44 -9.48
CA ARG A 55 -2.05 5.85 -10.10
C ARG A 55 -1.82 4.34 -10.20
N PRO A 56 -2.36 3.55 -9.25
CA PRO A 56 -2.26 2.11 -9.35
C PRO A 56 -3.19 1.58 -10.44
N THR A 57 -2.83 0.43 -11.00
CA THR A 57 -3.60 -0.28 -12.02
C THR A 57 -4.04 -1.64 -11.46
N ARG A 58 -5.23 -2.09 -11.86
CA ARG A 58 -5.61 -3.49 -11.60
C ARG A 58 -4.72 -4.40 -12.45
N PRO A 59 -4.46 -5.65 -12.02
CA PRO A 59 -3.82 -6.63 -12.89
C PRO A 59 -4.47 -6.71 -14.27
N GLY A 60 -3.64 -6.94 -15.28
CA GLY A 60 -4.03 -6.96 -16.69
C GLY A 60 -4.15 -5.58 -17.35
N ALA A 61 -4.25 -4.49 -16.58
CA ALA A 61 -4.36 -3.13 -17.11
C ALA A 61 -3.01 -2.41 -17.31
N GLY A 62 -1.91 -3.15 -17.23
CA GLY A 62 -0.54 -2.62 -17.28
C GLY A 62 0.02 -2.21 -15.91
N PRO A 63 1.27 -1.74 -15.85
CA PRO A 63 1.93 -1.34 -14.60
C PRO A 63 1.39 -0.05 -14.01
N GLY A 64 1.56 0.11 -12.69
CA GLY A 64 1.28 1.37 -12.00
C GLY A 64 2.13 2.52 -12.55
N ARG A 65 1.67 3.76 -12.34
CA ARG A 65 2.36 4.98 -12.77
C ARG A 65 2.54 5.92 -11.59
N ALA A 66 3.68 6.58 -11.51
CA ALA A 66 3.91 7.70 -10.62
C ALA A 66 4.22 8.95 -11.43
N VAL A 67 3.80 10.09 -10.90
CA VAL A 67 4.24 11.41 -11.34
C VAL A 67 4.67 12.21 -10.12
N ARG A 68 5.67 13.06 -10.30
CA ARG A 68 6.19 13.91 -9.24
C ARG A 68 6.04 15.38 -9.58
N ARG A 69 6.03 16.20 -8.53
CA ARG A 69 6.12 17.64 -8.63
C ARG A 69 6.87 18.19 -7.44
N THR A 70 7.82 19.07 -7.73
CA THR A 70 8.57 19.81 -6.72
C THR A 70 7.89 21.16 -6.47
N ILE A 71 7.72 21.52 -5.21
CA ILE A 71 7.21 22.82 -4.77
C ILE A 71 8.13 23.39 -3.70
N ASP A 72 8.18 24.71 -3.56
CA ASP A 72 9.05 25.43 -2.62
C ASP A 72 8.37 25.77 -1.28
N ASP A 73 7.04 25.66 -1.20
CA ASP A 73 6.25 26.01 -0.02
C ASP A 73 5.08 25.04 0.18
N LEU A 74 4.80 24.68 1.43
CA LEU A 74 3.64 23.86 1.83
C LEU A 74 2.30 24.50 1.45
N ALA A 75 2.23 25.83 1.39
CA ALA A 75 1.06 26.56 0.91
C ALA A 75 0.69 26.20 -0.54
N ARG A 76 1.63 25.66 -1.32
CA ARG A 76 1.40 25.23 -2.71
C ARG A 76 0.81 23.83 -2.84
N VAL A 77 0.76 23.03 -1.76
CA VAL A 77 0.25 21.65 -1.81
C VAL A 77 -1.21 21.62 -2.28
N VAL A 78 -2.07 22.43 -1.68
CA VAL A 78 -3.50 22.49 -2.04
C VAL A 78 -3.69 22.87 -3.52
N PRO A 79 -3.24 24.05 -4.00
CA PRO A 79 -3.46 24.44 -5.40
C PRO A 79 -2.80 23.49 -6.40
N ALA A 80 -1.67 22.86 -6.05
CA ALA A 80 -1.02 21.89 -6.93
C ALA A 80 -1.77 20.55 -7.05
N THR A 81 -2.74 20.29 -6.16
CA THR A 81 -3.48 19.02 -6.05
C THR A 81 -4.99 19.16 -6.25
N GLU A 82 -5.50 20.35 -6.59
CA GLU A 82 -6.93 20.60 -6.80
C GLU A 82 -7.54 19.76 -7.93
N TRP A 83 -6.74 19.29 -8.88
CA TRP A 83 -7.15 18.42 -9.97
C TRP A 83 -7.14 16.92 -9.59
N LEU A 84 -6.49 16.53 -8.47
CA LEU A 84 -6.31 15.12 -8.13
C LEU A 84 -7.65 14.44 -7.85
N ALA A 85 -7.83 13.31 -8.51
CA ALA A 85 -8.90 12.35 -8.31
C ALA A 85 -8.40 10.94 -8.64
N SER A 86 -8.98 9.92 -8.02
CA SER A 86 -8.65 8.53 -8.30
C SER A 86 -8.79 8.24 -9.80
N GLY A 87 -7.74 7.71 -10.40
CA GLY A 87 -7.70 7.36 -11.82
C GLY A 87 -7.49 8.55 -12.77
N ALA A 88 -7.44 9.79 -12.27
CA ALA A 88 -7.22 10.98 -13.09
C ALA A 88 -5.84 10.95 -13.77
N GLU A 89 -5.80 11.48 -14.99
CA GLU A 89 -4.56 11.71 -15.72
C GLU A 89 -3.76 12.84 -15.05
N PRO A 90 -2.42 12.71 -14.99
CA PRO A 90 -1.55 13.75 -14.45
C PRO A 90 -1.75 15.12 -15.11
N HIS A 91 -1.83 16.17 -14.28
CA HIS A 91 -1.77 17.53 -14.79
C HIS A 91 -0.41 17.79 -15.50
N PRO A 92 -0.34 18.50 -16.64
CA PRO A 92 0.90 18.69 -17.42
C PRO A 92 2.07 19.34 -16.68
N SER A 93 1.82 19.94 -15.51
CA SER A 93 2.86 20.51 -14.64
C SER A 93 3.51 19.50 -13.69
N TRP A 94 3.14 18.22 -13.80
CA TRP A 94 3.76 17.10 -13.11
C TRP A 94 4.59 16.30 -14.11
N GLU A 95 5.75 15.86 -13.68
CA GLU A 95 6.68 15.09 -14.50
C GLU A 95 6.56 13.60 -14.20
N VAL A 96 6.85 12.75 -15.18
CA VAL A 96 6.92 11.30 -14.99
C VAL A 96 7.95 10.99 -13.91
N ASP A 97 7.58 10.06 -13.02
CA ASP A 97 8.44 9.60 -11.94
C ASP A 97 8.67 8.10 -12.09
N ASP A 98 9.90 7.75 -12.50
CA ASP A 98 10.34 6.37 -12.66
C ASP A 98 11.00 5.83 -11.36
N ASP A 99 11.05 6.62 -10.28
CA ASP A 99 11.59 6.20 -9.00
C ASP A 99 10.69 5.12 -8.35
N GLY A 100 11.32 4.08 -7.78
CA GLY A 100 10.67 3.13 -6.87
C GLY A 100 10.62 3.67 -5.44
N TYR A 101 9.50 3.43 -4.74
CA TYR A 101 9.34 3.85 -3.35
C TYR A 101 9.02 2.65 -2.45
N VAL A 102 9.89 2.42 -1.46
CA VAL A 102 9.68 1.49 -0.34
C VAL A 102 9.22 2.30 0.87
N LEU A 103 7.91 2.40 1.04
CA LEU A 103 7.32 3.15 2.15
C LEU A 103 7.22 2.26 3.39
N VAL A 104 7.83 2.67 4.49
CA VAL A 104 7.75 1.98 5.79
C VAL A 104 6.98 2.83 6.79
N CYS A 105 5.91 2.28 7.36
CA CYS A 105 5.11 3.01 8.35
C CYS A 105 5.89 3.21 9.64
N THR A 106 6.07 4.45 10.09
CA THR A 106 6.71 4.75 11.39
C THR A 106 5.86 5.66 12.31
N ASN A 107 4.57 5.81 12.03
CA ASN A 107 3.69 6.69 12.80
C ASN A 107 3.22 6.11 14.15
N GLY A 108 4.08 6.24 15.17
CA GLY A 108 3.83 5.76 16.53
C GLY A 108 2.74 6.53 17.29
N ARG A 109 2.45 7.76 16.88
CA ARG A 109 1.36 8.55 17.46
C ARG A 109 0.00 8.04 16.98
N HIS A 110 -0.08 7.45 15.78
CA HIS A 110 -1.26 6.72 15.34
C HIS A 110 -1.41 5.43 16.16
N ASP A 111 -0.42 4.54 16.10
CA ASP A 111 -0.35 3.30 16.87
C ASP A 111 1.12 2.97 17.24
N PRO A 112 1.45 2.69 18.52
CA PRO A 112 2.82 2.42 18.95
C PRO A 112 3.51 1.29 18.18
N CYS A 113 2.76 0.24 17.82
CA CYS A 113 3.29 -0.93 17.11
C CYS A 113 3.97 -0.50 15.80
N CYS A 114 3.37 0.45 15.05
CA CYS A 114 3.94 0.94 13.79
C CYS A 114 5.36 1.49 13.95
N ALA A 115 5.63 2.28 14.98
CA ALA A 115 6.96 2.85 15.17
C ALA A 115 7.92 1.92 15.90
N THR A 116 7.42 1.01 16.73
CA THR A 116 8.22 -0.02 17.39
C THR A 116 8.87 -0.94 16.36
N PHE A 117 8.10 -1.42 15.38
CA PHE A 117 8.63 -2.34 14.36
C PHE A 117 9.16 -1.64 13.10
N GLY A 118 8.54 -0.53 12.67
CA GLY A 118 8.93 0.15 11.42
C GLY A 118 10.26 0.91 11.49
N ARG A 119 10.61 1.54 12.63
CA ARG A 119 11.86 2.32 12.71
C ARG A 119 13.13 1.45 12.66
N PRO A 120 13.21 0.29 13.35
CA PRO A 120 14.30 -0.66 13.15
C PRO A 120 14.43 -1.10 11.69
N LEU A 121 13.30 -1.40 11.03
CA LEU A 121 13.28 -1.79 9.62
C LEU A 121 13.86 -0.70 8.70
N VAL A 122 13.47 0.57 8.89
CA VAL A 122 14.05 1.69 8.11
C VAL A 122 15.56 1.81 8.32
N ARG A 123 16.04 1.65 9.55
CA ARG A 123 17.49 1.71 9.84
C ARG A 123 18.24 0.57 9.14
N HIS A 124 17.66 -0.63 9.16
CA HIS A 124 18.20 -1.80 8.48
C HIS A 124 18.30 -1.56 6.97
N LEU A 125 17.19 -1.18 6.34
CA LEU A 125 17.16 -0.92 4.90
C LEU A 125 18.00 0.29 4.47
N GLY A 126 18.22 1.25 5.37
CA GLY A 126 19.14 2.37 5.14
C GLY A 126 20.61 1.97 4.98
N ALA A 127 20.98 0.73 5.31
CA ALA A 127 22.31 0.18 5.14
C ALA A 127 22.44 -0.79 3.94
N THR A 128 21.39 -0.93 3.12
CA THR A 128 21.36 -1.85 1.97
C THR A 128 21.41 -1.10 0.65
N ARG A 129 21.47 -1.83 -0.48
CA ARG A 129 21.45 -1.24 -1.84
C ARG A 129 20.14 -0.50 -2.19
N TRP A 130 19.08 -0.68 -1.40
CA TRP A 130 17.79 -0.01 -1.61
C TRP A 130 17.62 1.27 -0.80
N ALA A 131 18.65 1.72 -0.06
CA ALA A 131 18.57 2.85 0.87
C ALA A 131 17.95 4.12 0.26
N ASP A 132 18.22 4.43 -1.01
CA ASP A 132 17.67 5.61 -1.68
C ASP A 132 16.18 5.50 -2.05
N GLN A 133 15.63 4.29 -2.08
CA GLN A 133 14.20 4.04 -2.32
C GLN A 133 13.40 4.01 -1.00
N VAL A 134 14.06 3.99 0.16
CA VAL A 134 13.39 3.83 1.46
C VAL A 134 12.89 5.16 1.98
N TRP A 135 11.60 5.20 2.32
CA TRP A 135 10.96 6.35 2.93
C TRP A 135 10.21 5.94 4.19
N GLU A 136 10.34 6.74 5.24
CA GLU A 136 9.37 6.68 6.33
C GLU A 136 8.04 7.28 5.84
N CYS A 137 6.92 6.67 6.21
CA CYS A 137 5.59 7.19 5.91
C CYS A 137 4.68 7.29 7.14
N SER A 138 3.73 8.21 7.06
CA SER A 138 2.60 8.26 7.99
C SER A 138 1.71 7.02 7.86
N HIS A 139 0.83 6.79 8.84
CA HIS A 139 0.01 5.60 8.89
C HIS A 139 -0.71 5.24 7.57
N ILE A 140 -0.37 4.06 7.05
CA ILE A 140 -0.83 3.49 5.77
C ILE A 140 -1.91 2.41 5.92
N GLY A 141 -2.41 2.15 7.13
CA GLY A 141 -3.41 1.10 7.38
C GLY A 141 -2.78 -0.23 7.78
N GLY A 142 -3.46 -0.98 8.64
CA GLY A 142 -3.04 -2.31 9.05
C GLY A 142 -2.05 -2.32 10.21
N ASP A 143 -2.27 -1.54 11.28
CA ASP A 143 -1.38 -1.52 12.45
C ASP A 143 -1.16 -2.90 13.06
N ARG A 144 -2.18 -3.77 12.98
CA ARG A 144 -2.12 -5.18 13.42
C ARG A 144 -1.05 -6.00 12.71
N PHE A 145 -0.59 -5.52 11.56
CA PHE A 145 0.42 -6.15 10.72
C PHE A 145 1.76 -5.40 10.75
N ALA A 146 2.02 -4.55 11.75
CA ALA A 146 3.30 -3.87 11.84
C ALA A 146 4.47 -4.89 11.95
N ALA A 147 5.62 -4.68 11.31
CA ALA A 147 5.96 -3.55 10.43
C ALA A 147 5.27 -3.64 9.06
N ASN A 148 4.74 -2.50 8.57
CA ASN A 148 4.07 -2.40 7.28
C ASN A 148 4.99 -1.76 6.24
N VAL A 149 5.04 -2.37 5.05
CA VAL A 149 5.76 -1.87 3.87
C VAL A 149 4.79 -1.71 2.71
N VAL A 150 4.95 -0.65 1.90
CA VAL A 150 4.26 -0.49 0.61
C VAL A 150 5.29 -0.24 -0.47
N LEU A 151 5.18 -0.99 -1.57
CA LEU A 151 5.96 -0.77 -2.78
C LEU A 151 5.13 0.05 -3.77
N LEU A 152 5.65 1.20 -4.20
CA LEU A 152 5.07 2.04 -5.25
C LEU A 152 6.03 2.08 -6.45
N PRO A 153 5.52 2.18 -7.69
CA PRO A 153 4.12 2.48 -8.05
C PRO A 153 3.13 1.31 -8.02
N ASP A 154 3.60 0.06 -7.87
CA ASP A 154 2.76 -1.15 -7.97
C ASP A 154 1.69 -1.28 -6.87
N SER A 155 1.81 -0.48 -5.82
CA SER A 155 0.84 -0.36 -4.72
C SER A 155 0.55 -1.68 -4.03
N LEU A 156 1.63 -2.43 -3.77
CA LEU A 156 1.66 -3.71 -3.08
C LEU A 156 1.88 -3.48 -1.59
N TYR A 157 1.03 -4.05 -0.75
CA TYR A 157 1.11 -3.94 0.71
C TYR A 157 1.70 -5.20 1.31
N PHE A 158 2.58 -5.02 2.27
CA PHE A 158 3.20 -6.10 3.04
C PHE A 158 3.11 -5.80 4.54
N GLY A 159 3.08 -6.86 5.34
CA GLY A 159 2.98 -6.80 6.80
C GLY A 159 3.83 -7.85 7.49
N HIS A 160 3.98 -7.68 8.80
CA HIS A 160 4.87 -8.48 9.65
C HIS A 160 6.30 -8.53 9.12
N CYS A 161 6.74 -7.44 8.49
CA CYS A 161 8.03 -7.37 7.83
C CYS A 161 9.19 -7.27 8.83
N ASP A 162 10.28 -7.97 8.54
CA ASP A 162 11.59 -7.79 9.17
C ASP A 162 12.66 -7.41 8.13
N GLY A 163 13.88 -7.12 8.59
CA GLY A 163 14.95 -6.63 7.72
C GLY A 163 15.32 -7.62 6.60
N PRO A 164 15.80 -8.84 6.93
CA PRO A 164 16.19 -9.84 5.94
C PRO A 164 15.03 -10.26 5.02
N GLY A 165 13.81 -10.40 5.55
CA GLY A 165 12.63 -10.73 4.76
C GLY A 165 12.29 -9.66 3.74
N VAL A 166 12.42 -8.37 4.09
CA VAL A 166 12.20 -7.29 3.12
C VAL A 166 13.30 -7.23 2.07
N GLU A 167 14.56 -7.52 2.40
CA GLU A 167 15.62 -7.62 1.37
C GLU A 167 15.31 -8.73 0.35
N ALA A 168 14.86 -9.90 0.82
CA ALA A 168 14.45 -10.99 -0.06
C ALA A 168 13.22 -10.61 -0.90
N MET A 169 12.23 -9.96 -0.29
CA MET A 169 11.04 -9.44 -0.99
C MET A 169 11.42 -8.43 -2.07
N LEU A 170 12.30 -7.47 -1.78
CA LEU A 170 12.74 -6.46 -2.74
C LEU A 170 13.55 -7.09 -3.88
N ALA A 171 14.42 -8.07 -3.59
CA ALA A 171 15.13 -8.81 -4.62
C ALA A 171 14.20 -9.65 -5.50
N ALA A 172 13.13 -10.22 -4.93
CA ALA A 172 12.09 -10.92 -5.68
C ALA A 172 11.30 -9.94 -6.56
N HIS A 173 10.93 -8.77 -6.03
CA HIS A 173 10.23 -7.72 -6.76
C HIS A 173 11.05 -7.18 -7.95
N ASP A 174 12.34 -6.91 -7.75
CA ASP A 174 13.30 -6.56 -8.82
C ASP A 174 13.33 -7.63 -9.93
N ALA A 175 13.05 -8.90 -9.59
CA ALA A 175 13.01 -10.03 -10.51
C ALA A 175 11.60 -10.33 -11.08
N GLY A 176 10.63 -9.43 -10.90
CA GLY A 176 9.27 -9.61 -11.40
C GLY A 176 8.41 -10.59 -10.59
N ARG A 177 8.82 -10.89 -9.35
CA ARG A 177 8.13 -11.83 -8.43
C ARG A 177 7.57 -11.13 -7.20
N LEU A 178 6.63 -11.80 -6.56
CA LEU A 178 5.90 -11.37 -5.37
C LEU A 178 6.23 -12.32 -4.23
N ASP A 179 6.76 -11.79 -3.12
CA ASP A 179 6.80 -12.55 -1.87
C ASP A 179 5.37 -12.73 -1.35
N THR A 180 4.83 -13.94 -1.43
CA THR A 180 3.47 -14.24 -0.96
C THR A 180 3.36 -14.36 0.56
N THR A 181 4.48 -14.45 1.28
CA THR A 181 4.52 -14.68 2.73
C THR A 181 4.09 -13.45 3.52
N SER A 182 4.73 -12.31 3.27
CA SER A 182 4.39 -11.04 3.93
C SER A 182 3.31 -10.24 3.17
N PHE A 183 2.89 -10.70 2.00
CA PHE A 183 1.95 -9.98 1.15
C PHE A 183 0.56 -9.88 1.76
N ARG A 184 0.07 -8.64 1.87
CA ARG A 184 -1.25 -8.30 2.38
C ARG A 184 -2.26 -8.04 1.27
N GLY A 185 -1.81 -7.78 0.05
CA GLY A 185 -2.67 -7.48 -1.09
C GLY A 185 -2.32 -6.18 -1.81
N ARG A 186 -3.10 -5.91 -2.87
CA ARG A 186 -2.98 -4.72 -3.72
C ARG A 186 -3.91 -3.61 -3.26
N SER A 187 -3.49 -2.35 -3.39
CA SER A 187 -4.35 -1.19 -3.06
C SER A 187 -5.61 -1.11 -3.92
N THR A 188 -5.58 -1.69 -5.12
CA THR A 188 -6.70 -1.70 -6.05
C THR A 188 -7.76 -2.72 -5.67
N PHE A 189 -7.45 -3.67 -4.80
CA PHE A 189 -8.33 -4.75 -4.41
C PHE A 189 -9.02 -4.47 -3.09
N THR A 190 -10.29 -4.85 -3.00
CA THR A 190 -11.01 -4.97 -1.73
C THR A 190 -10.40 -6.08 -0.87
N THR A 191 -10.72 -6.14 0.42
CA THR A 191 -10.20 -7.21 1.30
C THR A 191 -10.62 -8.61 0.88
N ALA A 192 -11.81 -8.78 0.31
CA ALA A 192 -12.27 -10.06 -0.24
C ALA A 192 -11.45 -10.45 -1.48
N GLU A 193 -11.24 -9.50 -2.40
CA GLU A 193 -10.40 -9.67 -3.58
C GLU A 193 -8.93 -10.00 -3.23
N GLN A 194 -8.38 -9.38 -2.19
CA GLN A 194 -7.04 -9.70 -1.68
C GLN A 194 -6.96 -11.13 -1.13
N ALA A 195 -8.01 -11.60 -0.42
CA ALA A 195 -8.08 -12.97 0.07
C ALA A 195 -8.17 -13.98 -1.09
N VAL A 196 -8.94 -13.67 -2.13
CA VAL A 196 -9.02 -14.47 -3.37
C VAL A 196 -7.66 -14.55 -4.05
N GLU A 197 -6.99 -13.41 -4.26
CA GLU A 197 -5.64 -13.40 -4.86
C GLU A 197 -4.66 -14.25 -4.05
N HIS A 198 -4.66 -14.11 -2.72
CA HIS A 198 -3.76 -14.88 -1.86
C HIS A 198 -4.00 -16.39 -1.98
N ALA A 199 -5.27 -16.83 -1.92
CA ALA A 199 -5.63 -18.24 -2.02
C ALA A 199 -5.28 -18.83 -3.39
N VAL A 200 -5.58 -18.12 -4.49
CA VAL A 200 -5.25 -18.58 -5.85
C VAL A 200 -3.74 -18.70 -6.04
N ARG A 201 -2.96 -17.73 -5.54
CA ARG A 201 -1.50 -17.80 -5.60
C ARG A 201 -0.94 -18.96 -4.80
N ALA A 202 -1.45 -19.18 -3.59
CA ALA A 202 -1.00 -20.27 -2.73
C ALA A 202 -1.31 -21.64 -3.33
N GLU A 203 -2.55 -21.87 -3.77
CA GLU A 203 -3.00 -23.16 -4.31
C GLU A 203 -2.30 -23.53 -5.62
N LEU A 204 -1.99 -22.52 -6.45
CA LEU A 204 -1.38 -22.73 -7.77
C LEU A 204 0.13 -22.48 -7.81
N GLY A 205 0.75 -22.13 -6.68
CA GLY A 205 2.19 -21.82 -6.60
C GLY A 205 2.61 -20.61 -7.46
N LEU A 206 1.78 -19.56 -7.53
CA LEU A 206 2.02 -18.40 -8.39
C LEU A 206 2.75 -17.26 -7.66
N ASP A 207 4.04 -17.10 -7.97
CA ASP A 207 4.88 -16.04 -7.42
C ASP A 207 5.11 -14.88 -8.39
N GLY A 208 4.79 -14.98 -9.67
CA GLY A 208 4.95 -13.88 -10.62
C GLY A 208 4.08 -12.66 -10.27
N LEU A 209 4.62 -11.44 -10.39
CA LEU A 209 3.85 -10.20 -10.14
C LEU A 209 2.58 -10.18 -10.99
N ASP A 210 2.70 -10.48 -12.28
CA ASP A 210 1.59 -10.48 -13.25
C ASP A 210 0.87 -11.83 -13.39
N ALA A 211 1.14 -12.79 -12.49
CA ALA A 211 0.53 -14.12 -12.56
C ALA A 211 -0.99 -14.11 -12.36
N ILE A 212 -1.52 -13.09 -11.66
CA ILE A 212 -2.95 -12.76 -11.70
C ILE A 212 -3.12 -11.65 -12.71
N ALA A 213 -3.86 -11.92 -13.80
CA ALA A 213 -4.09 -10.99 -14.91
C ALA A 213 -5.48 -10.34 -14.86
N GLY A 214 -6.38 -10.81 -14.01
CA GLY A 214 -7.71 -10.23 -13.87
C GLY A 214 -8.52 -10.91 -12.78
N MET A 215 -9.53 -10.22 -12.27
CA MET A 215 -10.49 -10.78 -11.32
C MET A 215 -11.84 -10.09 -11.49
N THR A 216 -12.89 -10.89 -11.53
CA THR A 216 -14.26 -10.41 -11.66
C THR A 216 -15.13 -11.16 -10.68
N ARG A 217 -15.96 -10.43 -9.94
CA ARG A 217 -16.98 -11.02 -9.08
C ARG A 217 -18.13 -11.55 -9.95
N THR A 218 -18.51 -12.82 -9.78
CA THR A 218 -19.51 -13.48 -10.62
C THR A 218 -20.93 -13.39 -10.05
N ASP A 219 -21.05 -13.23 -8.73
CA ASP A 219 -22.32 -13.15 -8.01
C ASP A 219 -22.14 -12.40 -6.67
N ASP A 220 -23.25 -12.14 -5.98
CA ASP A 220 -23.25 -11.52 -4.65
C ASP A 220 -23.04 -12.52 -3.50
N GLU A 221 -22.98 -13.82 -3.79
CA GLU A 221 -22.83 -14.91 -2.82
C GLU A 221 -21.36 -15.28 -2.54
N GLY A 222 -20.42 -14.62 -3.23
CA GLY A 222 -18.99 -14.75 -3.01
C GLY A 222 -18.24 -15.49 -4.12
N GLY A 223 -18.84 -15.65 -5.29
CA GLY A 223 -18.18 -16.18 -6.48
C GLY A 223 -17.26 -15.18 -7.16
N PHE A 224 -16.11 -15.67 -7.62
CA PHE A 224 -15.14 -14.94 -8.42
C PHE A 224 -14.64 -15.78 -9.59
N ALA A 225 -14.33 -15.11 -10.68
CA ALA A 225 -13.55 -15.63 -11.79
C ALA A 225 -12.19 -14.92 -11.81
N VAL A 226 -11.11 -15.68 -11.65
CA VAL A 226 -9.73 -15.15 -11.61
C VAL A 226 -8.99 -15.59 -12.85
N VAL A 227 -8.52 -14.62 -13.64
CA VAL A 227 -7.67 -14.90 -14.80
C VAL A 227 -6.24 -15.04 -14.31
N VAL A 228 -5.68 -16.24 -14.44
CA VAL A 228 -4.29 -16.53 -14.11
C VAL A 228 -3.47 -16.66 -15.38
N ARG A 229 -2.24 -16.15 -15.36
CA ARG A 229 -1.27 -16.24 -16.45
C ARG A 229 -0.06 -17.03 -15.98
N ASN A 230 0.30 -18.07 -16.72
CA ASN A 230 1.52 -18.85 -16.51
C ASN A 230 2.25 -19.07 -17.85
N ALA A 231 3.28 -19.92 -17.86
CA ALA A 231 4.05 -20.24 -19.07
C ALA A 231 3.20 -20.92 -20.16
N ASP A 232 2.11 -21.59 -19.79
CA ASP A 232 1.22 -22.31 -20.71
C ASP A 232 0.12 -21.41 -21.31
N GLY A 233 0.00 -20.16 -20.84
CA GLY A 233 -0.97 -19.17 -21.31
C GLY A 233 -1.85 -18.61 -20.20
N GLU A 234 -3.05 -18.17 -20.59
CA GLU A 234 -4.06 -17.66 -19.66
C GLU A 234 -5.20 -18.67 -19.48
N ARG A 235 -5.66 -18.82 -18.24
CA ARG A 235 -6.86 -19.58 -17.93
C ARG A 235 -7.67 -18.90 -16.83
N THR A 236 -8.97 -19.14 -16.83
CA THR A 236 -9.87 -18.65 -15.79
C THR A 236 -10.07 -19.72 -14.73
N VAL A 237 -9.91 -19.32 -13.47
CA VAL A 237 -10.10 -20.16 -12.29
C VAL A 237 -11.32 -19.66 -11.53
N PRO A 238 -12.38 -20.48 -11.41
CA PRO A 238 -13.52 -20.11 -10.58
C PRO A 238 -13.17 -20.31 -9.10
N VAL A 239 -13.63 -19.38 -8.27
CA VAL A 239 -13.30 -19.30 -6.84
C VAL A 239 -14.56 -18.99 -6.07
N ALA A 240 -14.78 -19.74 -4.98
CA ALA A 240 -15.81 -19.43 -3.99
C ALA A 240 -15.15 -18.84 -2.73
N LEU A 241 -15.74 -17.76 -2.21
CA LEU A 241 -15.31 -17.09 -0.99
C LEU A 241 -16.47 -17.04 -0.01
N ARG A 242 -16.21 -17.47 1.22
CA ARG A 242 -17.14 -17.33 2.34
C ARG A 242 -16.56 -16.38 3.37
N ARG A 243 -17.31 -15.31 3.67
CA ARG A 243 -16.96 -14.38 4.74
C ARG A 243 -17.60 -14.80 6.06
N THR A 244 -16.83 -14.77 7.13
CA THR A 244 -17.33 -14.86 8.51
C THR A 244 -16.68 -13.76 9.35
N ASP A 245 -17.44 -13.14 10.25
CA ASP A 245 -16.85 -12.20 11.21
C ASP A 245 -16.46 -12.97 12.47
N VAL A 246 -15.20 -12.83 12.88
CA VAL A 246 -14.59 -13.59 13.97
C VAL A 246 -14.18 -12.63 15.08
N ALA A 247 -14.50 -12.98 16.32
CA ALA A 247 -14.03 -12.26 17.49
C ALA A 247 -12.51 -12.41 17.63
N ALA A 248 -11.81 -11.28 17.74
CA ALA A 248 -10.39 -11.27 18.02
C ALA A 248 -10.16 -11.72 19.47
N PRO A 249 -9.29 -12.72 19.72
CA PRO A 249 -9.01 -13.21 21.07
C PRO A 249 -8.27 -12.17 21.93
N THR A 250 -7.58 -11.23 21.27
CA THR A 250 -6.89 -10.10 21.88
C THR A 250 -7.16 -8.84 21.06
N PRO A 251 -6.94 -7.63 21.63
CA PRO A 251 -6.93 -6.40 20.84
C PRO A 251 -6.06 -6.55 19.59
N LEU A 252 -6.58 -6.10 18.45
CA LEU A 252 -5.89 -6.25 17.15
C LEU A 252 -4.72 -5.27 17.00
N THR A 253 -4.69 -4.19 17.77
CA THR A 253 -3.64 -3.17 17.69
C THR A 253 -3.19 -2.75 19.09
N CYS A 254 -2.04 -2.07 19.19
CA CYS A 254 -1.52 -1.58 20.48
C CYS A 254 -2.49 -0.58 21.17
N LYS A 255 -3.42 0.01 20.42
CA LYS A 255 -4.52 0.86 20.94
C LYS A 255 -5.91 0.23 20.81
N GLY A 256 -5.98 -1.03 20.43
CA GLY A 256 -7.23 -1.75 20.28
C GLY A 256 -7.91 -1.95 21.63
N SER A 257 -9.23 -2.08 21.60
CA SER A 257 -10.02 -2.52 22.75
C SER A 257 -10.31 -4.03 22.66
N PRO A 258 -10.62 -4.70 23.78
CA PRO A 258 -11.18 -6.05 23.73
C PRO A 258 -12.48 -6.12 22.92
N GLY A 259 -12.83 -7.31 22.43
CA GLY A 259 -14.10 -7.56 21.73
C GLY A 259 -14.13 -7.07 20.28
N GLN A 260 -12.99 -6.65 19.71
CA GLN A 260 -12.89 -6.36 18.29
C GLN A 260 -13.21 -7.59 17.44
N GLN A 261 -13.77 -7.39 16.26
CA GLN A 261 -14.00 -8.44 15.27
C GLN A 261 -13.19 -8.16 14.01
N TYR A 262 -12.87 -9.22 13.27
CA TYR A 262 -12.29 -9.12 11.94
C TYR A 262 -12.97 -10.07 10.97
N ALA A 263 -13.02 -9.68 9.71
CA ALA A 263 -13.49 -10.56 8.65
C ALA A 263 -12.45 -11.66 8.38
N ARG A 264 -12.89 -12.91 8.46
CA ARG A 264 -12.21 -14.10 7.97
C ARG A 264 -12.83 -14.48 6.63
N PHE A 265 -11.97 -14.80 5.67
CA PHE A 265 -12.36 -15.28 4.36
C PHE A 265 -11.86 -16.72 4.22
N ASP A 266 -12.78 -17.66 4.08
CA ASP A 266 -12.44 -19.02 3.66
C ASP A 266 -12.63 -19.07 2.14
N VAL A 267 -11.57 -19.42 1.42
CA VAL A 267 -11.53 -19.37 -0.05
C VAL A 267 -11.19 -20.75 -0.59
N SER A 268 -11.91 -21.17 -1.63
CA SER A 268 -11.68 -22.44 -2.31
C SER A 268 -11.76 -22.25 -3.82
N LEU A 269 -10.80 -22.82 -4.55
CA LEU A 269 -10.89 -22.94 -6.01
C LEU A 269 -11.92 -24.01 -6.34
N THR A 270 -12.84 -23.71 -7.25
CA THR A 270 -13.86 -24.65 -7.70
C THR A 270 -13.47 -25.25 -9.05
N SER A 271 -14.02 -26.43 -9.38
CA SER A 271 -13.91 -26.95 -10.74
C SER A 271 -14.75 -26.09 -11.69
N PRO A 272 -14.33 -25.89 -12.95
CA PRO A 272 -15.21 -25.33 -13.97
C PRO A 272 -16.44 -26.24 -14.11
N THR A 273 -17.62 -25.65 -13.99
CA THR A 273 -18.91 -26.28 -14.32
C THR A 273 -19.07 -26.48 -15.80
#